data_AF-A0A653C600-F1
#
_entry.id   AF-A0A653C600-F1
#
_cell.length_a   1.000
_cell.length_b   1.000
_cell.length_c   1.000
_cell.angle_alpha   90.00
_cell.angle_beta   90.00
_cell.angle_gamma   90.00
#
_symmetry.space_group_name_H-M   'P 1'
#
loop_
_entity.id
_entity.type
_entity.pdbx_description
1 polymer ?
#
loop_
_entity_poly.entity_id
_entity_poly.type
_entity_poly.pdbx_seq_one_letter_code
_entity_poly.pdbx_strand_id
1 'polypeptide(L)'
;MFLYVAYSAYILVLLQSTTPITSIHDLVDSRIECGGLNVSFYEAYYKTTKDNDLKNLYQKKLSGRYFSMEKGLDTVREGNFAFHVGLGAAYNYILKKFSNYDICKLQELPGYLNDKLYVGVLKSSPYKKIFKVGLLKVHESGLETRTKHRLTRKPKCYNEAGNFQSVRIYDCQSIFILYCIGVLLSLIVLVTENITAKYHEIQP
;
A
#
# COMPACT_ATOMS: atom_id res chain seq x y z
N MET A 1 -7.29 -37.13 -10.93
CA MET A 1 -6.98 -36.67 -9.55
C MET A 1 -5.78 -35.73 -9.51
N PHE A 2 -4.61 -36.11 -10.04
CA PHE A 2 -3.40 -35.26 -10.00
C PHE A 2 -3.55 -33.87 -10.63
N LEU A 3 -4.24 -33.76 -11.79
CA LEU A 3 -4.46 -32.47 -12.45
C LEU A 3 -5.25 -31.47 -11.59
N TYR A 4 -6.27 -31.94 -10.87
CA TYR A 4 -7.08 -31.10 -9.98
C TYR A 4 -6.26 -30.58 -8.79
N VAL A 5 -5.43 -31.44 -8.19
CA VAL A 5 -4.55 -31.06 -7.08
C VAL A 5 -3.49 -30.06 -7.56
N ALA A 6 -2.89 -30.29 -8.73
CA ALA A 6 -1.92 -29.36 -9.30
C ALA A 6 -2.56 -27.99 -9.63
N TYR A 7 -3.75 -27.98 -10.23
CA TYR A 7 -4.46 -26.74 -10.58
C TYR A 7 -4.90 -25.94 -9.35
N SER A 8 -5.46 -26.61 -8.33
CA SER A 8 -5.88 -25.95 -7.08
C SER A 8 -4.69 -25.37 -6.33
N ALA A 9 -3.57 -26.09 -6.24
CA ALA A 9 -2.34 -25.56 -5.65
C ALA A 9 -1.81 -24.34 -6.42
N TYR A 10 -1.83 -24.39 -7.76
CA TYR A 10 -1.34 -23.30 -8.60
C TYR A 10 -2.18 -22.02 -8.46
N ILE A 11 -3.50 -22.12 -8.40
CA ILE A 11 -4.37 -20.96 -8.17
C ILE A 11 -4.06 -20.30 -6.82
N LEU A 12 -3.85 -21.09 -5.76
CA LEU A 12 -3.52 -20.53 -4.44
C LEU A 12 -2.22 -19.72 -4.48
N VAL A 13 -1.19 -20.25 -5.16
CA VAL A 13 0.08 -19.54 -5.34
C VAL A 13 -0.10 -18.24 -6.13
N LEU A 14 -0.91 -18.26 -7.20
CA LEU A 14 -1.18 -17.05 -8.00
C LEU A 14 -1.95 -16.00 -7.21
N LEU A 15 -2.96 -16.39 -6.43
CA LEU A 15 -3.75 -15.47 -5.60
C LEU A 15 -2.92 -14.87 -4.45
N GLN A 16 -1.94 -15.61 -3.96
CA GLN A 16 -1.00 -15.13 -2.95
C GLN A 16 0.11 -14.24 -3.53
N SER A 17 0.42 -14.39 -4.82
CA SER A 17 1.41 -13.58 -5.52
C SER A 17 0.87 -12.19 -5.84
N THR A 18 0.81 -11.31 -4.84
CA THR A 18 0.46 -9.91 -5.04
C THR A 18 1.56 -9.18 -5.80
N THR A 19 1.21 -8.35 -6.79
CA THR A 19 2.16 -7.43 -7.40
C THR A 19 2.54 -6.36 -6.37
N PRO A 20 3.83 -6.22 -6.01
CA PRO A 20 4.24 -5.20 -5.07
C PRO A 20 4.07 -3.82 -5.71
N ILE A 21 3.53 -2.86 -4.97
CA ILE A 21 3.49 -1.45 -5.39
C ILE A 21 4.89 -0.88 -5.18
N THR A 22 5.60 -0.56 -6.27
CA THR A 22 7.01 -0.16 -6.17
C THR A 22 7.23 1.33 -6.32
N SER A 23 6.29 2.05 -6.95
CA SER A 23 6.36 3.49 -7.16
C SER A 23 5.11 4.23 -6.68
N ILE A 24 5.21 5.55 -6.50
CA ILE A 24 4.02 6.39 -6.31
C ILE A 24 3.10 6.32 -7.52
N HIS A 25 3.62 6.22 -8.73
CA HIS A 25 2.78 6.14 -9.92
C HIS A 25 1.82 4.95 -9.84
N ASP A 26 2.36 3.77 -9.48
CA ASP A 26 1.56 2.56 -9.23
C ASP A 26 0.56 2.79 -8.09
N LEU A 27 0.97 3.49 -7.03
CA LEU A 27 0.09 3.80 -5.91
C LEU A 27 -1.05 4.74 -6.33
N VAL A 28 -0.81 5.72 -7.21
CA VAL A 28 -1.81 6.65 -7.73
C VAL A 28 -2.87 5.92 -8.55
N ASP A 29 -2.45 4.97 -9.39
CA ASP A 29 -3.37 4.21 -10.25
C ASP A 29 -4.02 3.03 -9.54
N SER A 30 -3.45 2.59 -8.40
CA SER A 30 -4.04 1.54 -7.58
C SER A 30 -5.40 1.95 -6.99
N ARG A 31 -6.13 0.96 -6.46
CA ARG A 31 -7.38 1.20 -5.71
C ARG A 31 -7.18 1.44 -4.21
N ILE A 32 -5.93 1.50 -3.76
CA ILE A 32 -5.61 1.73 -2.35
C ILE A 32 -5.93 3.19 -2.01
N GLU A 33 -6.70 3.38 -0.94
CA GLU A 33 -6.99 4.72 -0.43
C GLU A 33 -5.76 5.30 0.25
N CYS A 34 -5.54 6.61 0.13
CA CYS A 34 -4.41 7.26 0.78
C CYS A 34 -4.86 8.29 1.80
N GLY A 35 -4.04 8.52 2.83
CA GLY A 35 -4.20 9.63 3.76
C GLY A 35 -2.86 10.18 4.20
N GLY A 36 -2.87 11.46 4.61
CA GLY A 36 -1.71 12.15 5.13
C GLY A 36 -1.80 12.38 6.63
N LEU A 37 -0.64 12.45 7.29
CA LEU A 37 -0.58 12.97 8.66
C LEU A 37 -1.01 14.45 8.68
N ASN A 38 -1.87 14.82 9.63
CA ASN A 38 -2.31 16.21 9.82
C ASN A 38 -1.17 17.08 10.40
N VAL A 39 -0.32 17.62 9.52
CA VAL A 39 0.73 18.60 9.86
C VAL A 39 0.68 19.74 8.86
N SER A 40 0.70 20.97 9.36
CA SER A 40 0.57 22.20 8.57
C SER A 40 1.61 22.33 7.44
N PHE A 41 2.80 21.74 7.61
CA PHE A 41 3.86 21.78 6.59
C PHE A 41 3.58 20.89 5.37
N TYR A 42 2.92 19.73 5.54
CA TYR A 42 2.74 18.79 4.43
C TYR A 42 1.85 19.39 3.32
N GLU A 43 0.80 20.11 3.69
CA GLU A 43 -0.08 20.77 2.71
C GLU A 43 0.69 21.78 1.85
N ALA A 44 1.53 22.61 2.48
CA ALA A 44 2.37 23.57 1.76
C ALA A 44 3.37 22.84 0.84
N TYR A 45 4.00 21.77 1.33
CA TYR A 45 4.94 20.98 0.55
C TYR A 45 4.28 20.40 -0.71
N TYR A 46 3.11 19.77 -0.60
CA TYR A 46 2.39 19.20 -1.75
C TYR A 46 1.99 20.26 -2.79
N LYS A 47 1.63 21.47 -2.36
CA LYS A 47 1.30 22.58 -3.27
C LYS A 47 2.53 23.11 -4.03
N THR A 48 3.71 23.07 -3.39
CA THR A 48 4.95 23.62 -3.95
C THR A 48 5.82 22.62 -4.71
N THR A 49 5.50 21.33 -4.63
CA THR A 49 6.35 20.29 -5.24
C THR A 49 6.38 20.41 -6.77
N LYS A 50 7.54 20.12 -7.36
CA LYS A 50 7.74 20.07 -8.82
C LYS A 50 7.51 18.69 -9.42
N ASP A 51 7.41 17.68 -8.57
CA ASP A 51 7.20 16.29 -8.98
C ASP A 51 5.74 16.08 -9.38
N ASN A 52 5.53 15.62 -10.62
CA ASN A 52 4.20 15.44 -11.18
C ASN A 52 3.46 14.26 -10.53
N ASP A 53 4.16 13.20 -10.15
CA ASP A 53 3.55 12.02 -9.51
C ASP A 53 3.06 12.35 -8.10
N LEU A 54 3.85 13.11 -7.35
CA LEU A 54 3.45 13.56 -6.01
C LEU A 54 2.27 14.54 -6.07
N LYS A 55 2.25 15.42 -7.07
CA LYS A 55 1.12 16.32 -7.32
C LYS A 55 -0.14 15.54 -7.66
N ASN A 56 -0.04 14.51 -8.51
CA ASN A 56 -1.13 13.63 -8.87
C ASN A 56 -1.65 12.84 -7.65
N LEU A 57 -0.75 12.30 -6.83
CA LEU A 57 -1.09 11.62 -5.59
C LEU A 57 -1.86 12.54 -4.64
N TYR A 58 -1.38 13.78 -4.46
CA TYR A 58 -2.04 14.75 -3.62
C TYR A 58 -3.45 15.10 -4.12
N GLN A 59 -3.57 15.45 -5.40
CA GLN A 59 -4.83 15.89 -6.01
C GLN A 59 -5.87 14.77 -6.08
N LYS A 60 -5.46 13.55 -6.46
CA LYS A 60 -6.38 12.42 -6.63
C LYS A 60 -6.74 11.73 -5.31
N LYS A 61 -5.81 11.63 -4.35
CA LYS A 61 -5.98 10.72 -3.19
C LYS A 61 -5.82 11.34 -1.81
N LEU A 62 -5.02 12.39 -1.61
CA LEU A 62 -4.80 12.95 -0.26
C LEU A 62 -5.63 14.20 0.05
N SER A 63 -6.15 14.91 -0.94
CA SER A 63 -6.89 16.16 -0.75
C SER A 63 -8.01 16.02 0.30
N GLY A 64 -7.85 16.71 1.43
CA GLY A 64 -8.82 16.72 2.55
C GLY A 64 -8.82 15.47 3.44
N ARG A 65 -7.96 14.48 3.18
CA ARG A 65 -7.88 13.22 3.95
C ARG A 65 -6.70 13.23 4.90
N TYR A 66 -6.83 14.00 5.98
CA TYR A 66 -5.81 14.10 7.02
C TYR A 66 -6.23 13.40 8.31
N PHE A 67 -5.31 12.65 8.89
CA PHE A 67 -5.56 11.86 10.10
C PHE A 67 -4.50 12.16 11.17
N SER A 68 -4.83 11.85 12.43
CA SER A 68 -3.81 11.72 13.47
C SER A 68 -2.95 10.49 13.19
N MET A 69 -1.72 10.46 13.72
CA MET A 69 -0.79 9.36 13.50
C MET A 69 -1.39 8.01 13.93
N GLU A 70 -2.01 7.98 15.10
CA GLU A 70 -2.59 6.77 15.69
C GLU A 70 -3.75 6.25 14.84
N LYS A 71 -4.71 7.14 14.51
CA LYS A 71 -5.86 6.80 13.67
C LYS A 71 -5.42 6.35 12.29
N GLY A 72 -4.49 7.06 11.66
CA GLY A 72 -3.97 6.70 10.34
C GLY A 72 -3.29 5.33 10.33
N LEU A 73 -2.46 5.04 11.33
CA LEU A 73 -1.81 3.73 11.44
C LEU A 73 -2.79 2.61 11.79
N ASP A 74 -3.79 2.85 12.63
CA ASP A 74 -4.82 1.86 12.91
C ASP A 74 -5.67 1.57 11.65
N THR A 75 -5.97 2.57 10.81
CA THR A 75 -6.60 2.35 9.50
C THR A 75 -5.69 1.57 8.54
N VAL A 76 -4.36 1.79 8.56
CA VAL A 76 -3.42 0.93 7.81
C VAL A 76 -3.50 -0.53 8.29
N ARG A 77 -3.69 -0.77 9.60
CA ARG A 77 -3.83 -2.13 10.15
C ARG A 77 -5.08 -2.84 9.61
N GLU A 78 -6.18 -2.11 9.42
CA GLU A 78 -7.41 -2.63 8.81
C GLU A 78 -7.23 -3.02 7.33
N GLY A 79 -6.23 -2.44 6.67
CA GLY A 79 -5.79 -2.78 5.32
C GLY A 79 -6.40 -1.89 4.22
N ASN A 80 -5.90 -2.07 2.98
CA ASN A 80 -6.30 -1.29 1.80
C ASN A 80 -6.16 0.25 1.94
N PHE A 81 -5.28 0.69 2.84
CA PHE A 81 -5.02 2.09 3.11
C PHE A 81 -3.51 2.36 3.15
N ALA A 82 -3.06 3.40 2.47
CA ALA A 82 -1.68 3.87 2.47
C ALA A 82 -1.60 5.19 3.26
N PHE A 83 -0.73 5.23 4.26
CA PHE A 83 -0.61 6.38 5.14
C PHE A 83 0.76 7.04 5.01
N HIS A 84 0.77 8.34 4.67
CA HIS A 84 1.98 9.13 4.60
C HIS A 84 2.34 9.72 5.97
N VAL A 85 3.42 9.22 6.56
CA VAL A 85 3.87 9.56 7.91
C VAL A 85 5.40 9.45 8.03
N GLY A 86 5.99 10.18 8.97
CA GLY A 86 7.41 10.02 9.32
C GLY A 86 7.70 8.64 9.91
N LEU A 87 8.62 7.89 9.28
CA LEU A 87 8.90 6.49 9.60
C LEU A 87 9.35 6.27 11.05
N GLY A 88 10.13 7.18 11.63
CA GLY A 88 10.67 7.00 12.99
C GLY A 88 9.57 6.87 14.07
N ALA A 89 8.60 7.77 14.06
CA ALA A 89 7.48 7.72 15.00
C ALA A 89 6.53 6.56 14.67
N ALA A 90 6.29 6.31 13.38
CA ALA A 90 5.45 5.21 12.92
C ALA A 90 5.99 3.84 13.36
N TYR A 91 7.29 3.58 13.19
CA TYR A 91 7.91 2.32 13.62
C TYR A 91 7.76 2.08 15.12
N ASN A 92 7.91 3.11 15.95
CA ASN A 92 7.74 2.99 17.39
C ASN A 92 6.28 2.67 17.77
N TYR A 93 5.31 3.27 17.08
CA TYR A 93 3.90 2.93 17.27
C TYR A 93 3.59 1.50 16.84
N ILE A 94 4.07 1.11 15.65
CA ILE A 94 3.88 -0.23 15.08
C ILE A 94 4.46 -1.30 16.02
N LEU A 95 5.71 -1.16 16.45
CA LEU A 95 6.35 -2.11 17.37
C LEU A 95 5.62 -2.27 18.71
N LYS A 96 4.87 -1.25 19.15
CA LYS A 96 4.13 -1.27 20.42
C LYS A 96 2.73 -1.87 20.30
N LYS A 97 2.07 -1.70 19.14
CA LYS A 97 0.62 -1.96 18.98
C LYS A 97 0.29 -3.05 17.96
N PHE A 98 1.16 -3.32 17.00
CA PHE A 98 0.89 -4.25 15.92
C PHE A 98 1.37 -5.64 16.30
N SER A 99 0.63 -6.66 15.87
CA SER A 99 1.09 -8.04 15.98
C SER A 99 2.17 -8.32 14.93
N ASN A 100 2.92 -9.40 15.10
CA ASN A 100 3.87 -9.86 14.07
C ASN A 100 3.17 -10.11 12.72
N TYR A 101 1.92 -10.57 12.76
CA TYR A 101 1.13 -10.82 11.55
C TYR A 101 0.81 -9.51 10.81
N ASP A 102 0.41 -8.46 11.54
CA ASP A 102 0.16 -7.15 10.94
C ASP A 102 1.44 -6.55 10.36
N ILE A 103 2.56 -6.68 11.08
CA ILE A 103 3.88 -6.19 10.63
C ILE A 103 4.28 -6.82 9.30
N CYS A 104 4.06 -8.12 9.13
CA CYS A 104 4.39 -8.83 7.89
C CYS A 104 3.55 -8.37 6.69
N LYS A 105 2.38 -7.75 6.92
CA LYS A 105 1.53 -7.19 5.86
C LYS A 105 1.92 -5.78 5.45
N LEU A 106 2.75 -5.11 6.24
CA LEU A 106 3.15 -3.74 5.97
C LEU A 106 4.15 -3.70 4.82
N GLN A 107 3.84 -2.87 3.83
CA GLN A 107 4.77 -2.49 2.79
C GLN A 107 5.18 -1.03 2.99
N GLU A 108 6.48 -0.77 2.90
CA GLU A 108 7.03 0.59 2.94
C GLU A 108 7.36 1.03 1.52
N LEU A 109 6.82 2.18 1.11
CA LEU A 109 7.18 2.85 -0.13
C LEU A 109 8.17 3.98 0.22
N PRO A 110 9.29 4.14 -0.51
CA PRO A 110 10.24 5.22 -0.25
C PRO A 110 9.53 6.58 -0.30
N GLY A 111 9.68 7.36 0.77
CA GLY A 111 9.15 8.71 0.87
C GLY A 111 9.92 9.70 -0.03
N TYR A 112 9.23 10.76 -0.45
CA TYR A 112 9.74 11.74 -1.42
C TYR A 112 10.34 12.98 -0.72
N LEU A 113 10.14 13.10 0.60
CA LEU A 113 10.74 14.16 1.38
C LEU A 113 12.20 13.80 1.67
N ASN A 114 13.13 14.66 1.28
CA ASN A 114 14.53 14.53 1.68
C ASN A 114 14.62 14.60 3.22
N ASP A 115 14.91 13.46 3.84
CA ASP A 115 14.96 13.22 5.30
C ASP A 115 16.12 13.91 6.03
N LYS A 116 16.83 14.85 5.39
CA LYS A 116 17.96 15.53 6.02
C LYS A 116 17.45 16.64 6.93
N LEU A 117 17.25 16.32 8.19
CA LEU A 117 17.05 17.32 9.24
C LEU A 117 18.38 17.99 9.58
N TYR A 118 18.32 19.31 9.79
CA TYR A 118 19.46 20.10 10.21
C TYR A 118 19.10 20.92 11.44
N VAL A 119 20.10 21.17 12.29
CA VAL A 119 19.94 22.06 13.44
C VAL A 119 20.01 23.50 12.95
N GLY A 120 18.92 24.24 13.16
CA GLY A 120 18.86 25.68 12.90
C GLY A 120 19.52 26.48 14.03
N VAL A 121 20.35 27.46 13.68
CA VAL A 121 20.97 28.39 14.63
C VAL A 121 20.76 29.82 14.13
N LEU A 122 20.60 30.80 15.04
CA LEU A 122 20.52 32.22 14.70
C LEU A 122 21.69 32.65 13.80
N LYS A 123 21.41 33.49 12.79
CA LYS A 123 22.41 33.92 11.78
C LYS A 123 23.66 34.54 12.40
N SER A 124 23.51 35.33 13.47
CA SER A 124 24.57 36.03 14.20
C SER A 124 25.05 35.30 15.47
N SER A 125 24.66 34.04 15.67
CA SER A 125 25.03 33.31 16.90
C SER A 125 26.52 32.98 16.94
N PRO A 126 27.23 33.27 18.04
CA PRO A 126 28.63 32.90 18.21
C PRO A 126 28.84 31.37 18.24
N TYR A 127 27.79 30.61 18.57
CA TYR A 127 27.83 29.14 18.70
C TYR A 127 27.77 28.39 17.36
N LYS A 128 27.56 29.09 16.23
CA LYS A 128 27.39 28.46 14.91
C LYS A 128 28.56 27.54 14.53
N LYS A 129 29.80 27.96 14.80
CA LYS A 129 31.00 27.15 14.52
C LYS A 129 31.09 25.92 15.42
N ILE A 130 30.72 26.08 16.70
CA ILE A 130 30.73 25.00 17.69
C ILE A 130 29.72 23.92 17.30
N PHE A 131 28.48 24.30 16.99
CA PHE A 131 27.47 23.35 16.53
C PHE A 131 27.87 22.67 15.22
N LYS A 132 28.42 23.42 14.25
CA LYS A 132 28.86 22.84 12.98
C LYS A 132 29.93 21.76 13.17
N VAL A 133 31.01 22.08 13.90
CA VAL A 133 32.10 21.13 14.14
C VAL A 133 31.64 19.96 15.01
N GLY A 134 30.83 20.23 16.03
CA GLY A 134 30.27 19.19 16.91
C GLY A 134 29.39 18.19 16.15
N LEU A 135 28.46 18.67 15.32
CA LEU A 135 27.58 17.82 14.54
C LEU A 135 28.33 17.01 13.47
N LEU A 136 29.34 17.62 12.82
CA LEU A 136 30.21 16.88 11.89
C LEU A 136 30.94 15.74 12.60
N LYS A 137 31.49 15.98 13.79
CA LYS A 137 32.17 14.94 14.58
C LYS A 137 31.20 13.82 15.01
N VAL A 138 29.96 14.15 15.37
CA VAL A 138 28.90 13.18 15.68
C VAL A 138 28.56 12.33 14.46
N HIS A 139 28.52 12.93 13.28
CA HIS A 139 28.25 12.24 12.02
C HIS A 139 29.42 11.32 11.62
N GLU A 140 30.65 11.84 11.62
CA GLU A 140 31.88 11.12 11.27
C GLU A 140 32.15 9.94 12.20
N SER A 141 31.86 10.08 13.50
CA SER A 141 31.97 9.00 14.47
C SER A 141 30.87 7.94 14.36
N GLY A 142 29.85 8.14 13.51
CA GLY A 142 28.72 7.23 13.35
C GLY A 142 27.75 7.20 14.53
N LEU A 143 27.90 8.11 15.50
CA LEU A 143 27.04 8.16 16.69
C LEU A 143 25.58 8.46 16.33
N GLU A 144 25.37 9.30 15.31
CA GLU A 144 24.04 9.57 14.74
C GLU A 144 23.39 8.27 14.22
N THR A 145 24.10 7.53 13.36
CA THR A 145 23.62 6.27 12.77
C THR A 145 23.30 5.23 13.84
N ARG A 146 24.18 5.07 14.84
CA ARG A 146 23.94 4.18 15.99
C ARG A 146 22.67 4.56 16.75
N THR A 147 22.48 5.85 17.00
CA THR A 147 21.33 6.37 17.75
C THR A 147 20.03 6.16 16.95
N LYS A 148 20.06 6.41 15.63
CA LYS A 148 18.95 6.13 14.72
C LYS A 148 18.58 4.64 14.73
N HIS A 149 19.55 3.74 14.61
CA HIS A 149 19.27 2.29 14.68
C HIS A 149 18.69 1.84 16.02
N ARG A 150 19.08 2.49 17.13
CA ARG A 150 18.58 2.17 18.47
C ARG A 150 17.17 2.71 18.73
N LEU A 151 16.86 3.92 18.27
CA LEU A 151 15.60 4.63 18.56
C LEU A 151 14.50 4.38 17.52
N THR A 152 14.87 4.13 16.27
CA THR A 152 13.93 3.94 15.15
C THR A 152 14.25 2.62 14.46
N ARG A 153 14.12 1.52 15.21
CA ARG A 153 14.35 0.18 14.66
C ARG A 153 13.20 -0.17 13.72
N LYS A 154 13.50 -0.42 12.46
CA LYS A 154 12.53 -0.93 11.48
C LYS A 154 11.92 -2.25 12.01
N PRO A 155 10.59 -2.38 12.05
CA PRO A 155 9.95 -3.64 12.44
C PRO A 155 10.33 -4.73 11.44
N LYS A 156 10.72 -5.90 11.96
CA LYS A 156 11.08 -7.07 11.15
C LYS A 156 9.90 -8.03 11.15
N CYS A 157 9.55 -8.53 9.98
CA CYS A 157 8.67 -9.70 9.86
C CYS A 157 9.48 -10.94 10.24
N TYR A 158 8.98 -11.73 11.19
CA TYR A 158 9.61 -13.00 11.59
C TYR A 158 8.91 -14.23 10.95
N ASN A 159 7.75 -14.04 10.33
CA ASN A 159 6.94 -15.10 9.73
C ASN A 159 6.63 -14.74 8.27
N GLU A 160 7.59 -14.95 7.37
CA GLU A 160 7.37 -14.74 5.92
C GLU A 160 6.49 -15.85 5.31
N ALA A 161 6.41 -17.02 5.94
CA ALA A 161 5.82 -18.23 5.35
C ALA A 161 4.28 -18.37 5.44
N GLY A 162 3.52 -17.31 5.69
CA GLY A 162 2.09 -17.49 5.99
C GLY A 162 1.20 -16.27 5.92
N ASN A 163 1.50 -15.28 5.07
CA ASN A 163 0.59 -14.16 4.86
C ASN A 163 -0.54 -14.54 3.90
N PHE A 164 -1.55 -15.23 4.43
CA PHE A 164 -2.80 -15.47 3.72
C PHE A 164 -3.59 -14.16 3.65
N GLN A 165 -3.59 -13.53 2.48
CA GLN A 165 -4.52 -12.46 2.17
C GLN A 165 -5.89 -13.08 1.91
N SER A 166 -6.94 -12.59 2.56
CA SER A 166 -8.31 -13.02 2.26
C SER A 166 -8.67 -12.60 0.83
N VAL A 167 -9.00 -13.57 -0.02
CA VAL A 167 -9.41 -13.32 -1.41
C VAL A 167 -10.76 -12.61 -1.40
N ARG A 168 -10.86 -11.50 -2.13
CA ARG A 168 -12.11 -10.74 -2.23
C ARG A 168 -12.93 -11.29 -3.40
N ILE A 169 -14.26 -11.17 -3.30
CA ILE A 169 -15.19 -11.53 -4.40
C ILE A 169 -14.80 -10.81 -5.70
N TYR A 170 -14.29 -9.58 -5.56
CA TYR A 170 -13.82 -8.77 -6.66
C TYR A 170 -12.66 -9.40 -7.43
N ASP A 171 -11.75 -10.10 -6.77
CA ASP A 171 -10.60 -10.75 -7.42
C ASP A 171 -11.06 -11.89 -8.35
N CYS A 172 -12.26 -12.43 -8.09
CA CYS A 172 -12.91 -13.46 -8.91
C CYS A 172 -13.89 -12.88 -9.94
N GLN A 173 -13.91 -11.56 -10.18
CA GLN A 173 -14.90 -10.91 -11.07
C GLN A 173 -14.97 -11.58 -12.45
N SER A 174 -13.83 -11.87 -13.07
CA SER A 174 -13.78 -12.48 -14.41
C SER A 174 -14.44 -13.87 -14.45
N ILE A 175 -14.34 -14.64 -13.37
CA ILE A 175 -14.96 -15.96 -13.26
C ILE A 175 -16.49 -15.83 -13.20
N PHE A 176 -17.00 -14.87 -12.43
CA PHE A 176 -18.43 -14.60 -12.36
C PHE A 176 -18.99 -14.11 -13.70
N ILE A 177 -18.25 -13.27 -14.42
CA ILE A 177 -18.66 -12.82 -15.77
C ILE A 177 -18.75 -14.02 -16.72
N LEU A 178 -17.73 -14.89 -16.73
CA LEU A 178 -17.72 -16.09 -17.56
C LEU A 178 -18.89 -17.02 -17.23
N TYR A 179 -19.19 -17.20 -15.94
CA TYR A 179 -20.34 -17.99 -15.47
C TYR A 179 -21.67 -17.42 -16.00
N CYS A 180 -21.89 -16.12 -15.87
CA CYS A 180 -23.10 -15.46 -16.39
C CYS A 180 -23.23 -15.62 -17.92
N ILE A 181 -22.13 -15.50 -18.65
CA ILE A 181 -22.12 -15.73 -20.11
C ILE A 181 -22.51 -17.18 -20.43
N GLY A 182 -21.99 -18.16 -19.70
CA GLY A 182 -22.35 -19.57 -19.87
C GLY A 182 -23.84 -19.85 -19.64
N VAL A 183 -24.42 -19.25 -18.59
CA VAL A 183 -25.86 -19.36 -18.31
C VAL A 183 -26.69 -18.74 -19.43
N LEU A 184 -26.30 -17.55 -19.92
CA LEU A 184 -26.99 -16.90 -21.03
C LEU A 184 -26.94 -17.73 -22.32
N LEU A 185 -25.78 -18.29 -22.66
CA LEU A 185 -25.63 -19.17 -23.81
C LEU A 185 -26.50 -20.42 -23.69
N SER A 186 -26.56 -21.04 -22.50
CA SER A 186 -27.43 -22.19 -22.26
C SER A 186 -28.91 -21.86 -22.47
N LEU A 187 -29.36 -20.68 -22.03
CA LEU A 187 -30.73 -20.23 -22.24
C LEU A 187 -31.01 -19.97 -23.72
N ILE A 188 -30.06 -19.38 -24.45
CA ILE A 188 -30.18 -19.17 -25.89
C ILE A 188 -30.32 -20.52 -26.62
N VAL A 189 -29.46 -21.49 -26.31
CA VAL A 189 -29.54 -22.84 -26.91
C VAL A 189 -30.89 -23.49 -26.63
N LEU A 190 -31.38 -23.43 -25.39
CA LEU A 190 -32.69 -23.97 -25.01
C LEU A 190 -33.83 -23.31 -25.79
N VAL A 191 -33.79 -21.98 -25.95
CA VAL A 191 -34.79 -21.24 -26.74
C VAL A 191 -34.71 -21.65 -28.22
N THR A 192 -33.51 -21.77 -28.79
CA THR A 192 -33.35 -22.19 -30.19
C THR A 192 -33.86 -23.61 -30.41
N GLU A 193 -33.60 -24.54 -29.49
CA GLU A 193 -34.07 -25.91 -29.55
C GLU A 193 -35.60 -25.98 -29.55
N ASN A 194 -36.25 -25.27 -28.63
CA ASN A 194 -37.70 -25.19 -28.57
C ASN A 194 -38.32 -24.60 -29.85
N ILE A 195 -37.69 -23.59 -30.44
CA ILE A 195 -38.15 -23.01 -31.72
C ILE A 195 -38.01 -24.04 -32.84
N THR A 196 -36.87 -24.74 -32.94
CA THR A 196 -36.66 -25.75 -33.98
C THR A 196 -37.60 -26.95 -33.84
N ALA A 197 -37.85 -27.43 -32.61
CA ALA A 197 -38.79 -28.51 -32.34
C ALA A 197 -40.21 -28.13 -32.79
N LYS A 198 -40.64 -26.92 -32.46
CA LYS A 198 -41.95 -26.40 -32.86
C LYS A 198 -42.06 -26.19 -34.38
N TYR A 199 -40.99 -25.75 -35.04
CA TYR A 199 -40.95 -25.68 -36.50
C TYR A 199 -41.05 -27.06 -37.17
N HIS A 200 -40.43 -28.08 -36.59
CA HIS A 200 -40.47 -29.44 -37.11
C HIS A 200 -41.84 -30.12 -36.90
N GLU A 201 -42.60 -29.76 -35.86
CA GLU A 201 -44.00 -30.22 -35.69
C GLU A 201 -45.00 -29.53 -36.65
N ILE A 202 -44.67 -28.36 -37.19
CA ILE A 202 -45.55 -27.57 -38.06
C ILE A 202 -45.33 -27.88 -39.55
N GLN A 203 -44.18 -28.44 -39.93
CA GLN A 203 -43.97 -28.96 -41.28
C GLN A 203 -44.61 -30.36 -41.41
N PRO A 204 -45.53 -30.56 -42.37
CA PRO A 204 -46.24 -31.84 -42.60
C PRO A 204 -45.33 -32.95 -43.17
#